data_AF-A0A6B3NF61-F1
#
_entry.id   AF-A0A6B3NF61-F1
#
_cell.length_a   1.000
_cell.length_b   1.000
_cell.length_c   1.000
_cell.angle_alpha   90.00
_cell.angle_beta   90.00
_cell.angle_gamma   90.00
#
_symmetry.space_group_name_H-M   'P 1'
#
loop_
_entity.id
_entity.type
_entity.pdbx_description
1 polymer ?
#
loop_
_entity_poly.entity_id
_entity_poly.type
_entity_poly.pdbx_seq_one_letter_code
_entity_poly.pdbx_strand_id
1 'polypeptide(L)'
;MAIFKDSAGKATQHVYGVMSSDGKILSGEGFRAHRIWSGTYIIEFDQPFAGTPAAVCTIYGNEWQSFDKSIAIVELDSRYFVPVTSSMDRPEDCAFTFIAFGHI
;
A
#
# COMPACT_ATOMS: atom_id res chain seq x y z
N MET A 1 -4.39 4.06 13.84
CA MET A 1 -5.19 2.93 13.34
C MET A 1 -6.61 3.17 13.82
N ALA A 2 -7.58 3.34 12.91
CA ALA A 2 -8.99 3.46 13.29
C ALA A 2 -9.76 2.17 13.01
N ILE A 3 -10.51 1.71 14.02
CA ILE A 3 -11.34 0.50 13.98
C ILE A 3 -12.78 0.92 13.71
N PHE A 4 -13.37 0.34 12.67
CA PHE A 4 -14.79 0.49 12.35
C PHE A 4 -15.53 -0.81 12.63
N LYS A 5 -16.84 -0.73 12.88
CA LYS A 5 -17.71 -1.90 12.87
C LYS A 5 -18.47 -1.91 11.56
N ASP A 6 -18.48 -3.04 10.87
CA ASP A 6 -19.34 -3.23 9.70
C ASP A 6 -20.83 -3.30 10.11
N SER A 7 -21.72 -3.40 9.13
CA SER A 7 -23.17 -3.51 9.35
C SER A 7 -23.58 -4.77 10.15
N ALA A 8 -22.69 -5.76 10.28
CA ALA A 8 -22.87 -6.97 11.07
C ALA A 8 -22.21 -6.88 12.47
N GLY A 9 -21.60 -5.74 12.81
CA GLY A 9 -20.95 -5.50 14.09
C GLY A 9 -19.54 -6.09 14.20
N LYS A 10 -18.96 -6.63 13.12
CA LYS A 10 -17.58 -7.14 13.10
C LYS A 10 -16.60 -5.98 13.00
N ALA A 11 -15.52 -6.08 13.78
CA ALA A 11 -14.44 -5.10 13.72
C ALA A 11 -13.68 -5.22 12.38
N THR A 12 -13.48 -4.08 11.74
CA THR A 12 -12.66 -3.90 10.55
C THR A 12 -11.60 -2.86 10.87
N GLN A 13 -10.37 -3.10 10.42
CA GLN A 13 -9.31 -2.09 10.42
C GLN A 13 -9.06 -1.60 9.01
N HIS A 14 -8.49 -0.40 8.93
CA HIS A 14 -7.85 0.08 7.72
C HIS A 14 -6.42 0.51 8.04
N VAL A 15 -5.54 0.24 7.07
CA VAL A 15 -4.16 0.68 7.05
C VAL A 15 -4.00 1.49 5.78
N TYR A 16 -3.42 2.68 5.85
CA TYR A 16 -3.20 3.50 4.66
C TYR A 16 -1.86 4.20 4.77
N GLY A 17 -1.30 4.55 3.62
CA GLY A 17 -0.03 5.23 3.54
C GLY A 17 0.16 6.03 2.27
N VAL A 18 1.00 7.04 2.38
CA VAL A 18 1.55 7.82 1.26
C VAL A 18 3.06 7.62 1.30
N MET A 19 3.59 7.07 0.21
CA MET A 19 5.00 6.76 0.03
C MET A 19 5.61 7.75 -0.95
N SER A 20 6.79 8.28 -0.61
CA SER A 20 7.61 9.04 -1.56
C SER A 20 8.32 8.10 -2.54
N SER A 21 8.86 8.68 -3.62
CA SER A 21 9.65 7.93 -4.60
C SER A 21 10.95 7.37 -4.03
N ASP A 22 11.51 7.92 -2.95
CA ASP A 22 12.67 7.31 -2.29
C ASP A 22 12.29 6.23 -1.26
N GLY A 23 11.01 5.86 -1.17
CA GLY A 23 10.50 4.81 -0.27
C GLY A 23 10.30 5.25 1.18
N LYS A 24 10.31 6.56 1.46
CA LYS A 24 9.96 7.10 2.77
C LYS A 24 8.46 7.19 2.95
N ILE A 25 8.01 7.02 4.18
CA ILE A 25 6.63 7.26 4.57
C ILE A 25 6.43 8.77 4.71
N LEU A 26 5.57 9.33 3.87
CA LEU A 26 5.17 10.75 3.95
C LEU A 26 4.03 10.95 4.95
N SER A 27 3.07 10.01 4.96
CA SER A 27 1.96 9.98 5.91
C SER A 27 1.31 8.58 5.94
N GLY A 28 0.45 8.34 6.94
CA GLY A 28 -0.26 7.07 7.11
C GLY A 28 -0.06 6.47 8.49
N GLU A 29 -0.62 5.27 8.69
CA GLU A 29 -0.59 4.57 9.97
C GLU A 29 -0.84 3.07 9.84
N GLY A 30 -0.32 2.29 10.80
CA GLY A 30 -0.55 0.85 10.92
C GLY A 30 0.33 -0.03 10.03
N PHE A 31 1.44 0.51 9.54
CA PHE A 31 2.37 -0.22 8.69
C PHE A 31 3.83 0.19 8.86
N ARG A 32 4.71 -0.69 8.42
CA ARG A 32 6.12 -0.44 8.14
C ARG A 32 6.39 -0.74 6.67
N ALA A 33 7.33 0.00 6.07
CA ALA A 33 7.65 -0.13 4.66
C ALA A 33 9.14 -0.44 4.47
N HIS A 34 9.41 -1.38 3.59
CA HIS A 34 10.76 -1.79 3.21
C HIS A 34 10.87 -1.77 1.69
N ARG A 35 11.81 -0.99 1.16
CA ARG A 35 12.19 -1.12 -0.25
C ARG A 35 13.15 -2.29 -0.40
N ILE A 36 12.86 -3.22 -1.31
CA ILE A 36 13.71 -4.39 -1.55
C ILE A 36 14.49 -4.25 -2.87
N TRP A 37 13.82 -3.77 -3.92
CA TRP A 37 14.43 -3.46 -5.20
C TRP A 37 13.83 -2.17 -5.77
N SER A 38 14.35 -1.71 -6.91
CA SER A 38 13.76 -0.57 -7.62
C SER A 38 12.29 -0.84 -7.93
N GLY A 39 11.44 0.08 -7.50
CA GLY A 39 9.99 0.00 -7.62
C GLY A 39 9.34 -1.10 -6.79
N THR A 40 10.07 -1.91 -6.02
CA THR A 40 9.50 -3.04 -5.28
C THR A 40 9.59 -2.83 -3.78
N TYR A 41 8.44 -2.83 -3.13
CA TYR A 41 8.31 -2.58 -1.70
C TYR A 41 7.60 -3.73 -1.00
N ILE A 42 7.90 -3.94 0.28
CA ILE A 42 7.07 -4.71 1.19
C ILE A 42 6.44 -3.72 2.17
N ILE A 43 5.12 -3.77 2.25
CA ILE A 43 4.36 -3.04 3.26
C ILE A 43 3.88 -4.08 4.28
N GLU A 44 4.47 -4.06 5.47
CA GLU A 44 4.10 -4.93 6.59
C GLU A 44 3.05 -4.24 7.45
N PHE A 45 1.99 -4.95 7.81
CA PHE A 45 0.99 -4.45 8.73
C PHE A 45 1.45 -4.62 10.18
N ASP A 46 1.36 -3.57 10.99
CA ASP A 46 1.73 -3.64 12.42
C ASP A 46 0.82 -4.61 13.19
N GLN A 47 -0.45 -4.69 12.78
CA GLN A 47 -1.40 -5.71 13.22
C GLN A 47 -1.88 -6.51 12.00
N PRO A 48 -1.64 -7.82 11.93
CA PRO A 48 -2.17 -8.67 10.87
C PRO A 48 -3.70 -8.59 10.80
N PHE A 49 -4.24 -8.70 9.59
CA PHE A 49 -5.67 -8.91 9.38
C PHE A 49 -6.05 -10.37 9.74
N ALA A 50 -7.33 -10.62 10.03
CA ALA A 50 -7.84 -11.99 10.26
C ALA A 50 -7.75 -12.88 9.00
N GLY A 51 -7.69 -12.27 7.82
CA GLY A 51 -7.54 -12.91 6.52
C GLY A 51 -6.98 -11.92 5.50
N THR A 52 -6.86 -12.33 4.24
CA THR A 52 -6.38 -11.44 3.17
C THR A 52 -7.26 -10.19 3.06
N PRO A 53 -6.74 -8.98 3.29
CA PRO A 53 -7.52 -7.75 3.19
C PRO A 53 -7.80 -7.40 1.71
N ALA A 54 -8.69 -6.44 1.48
CA ALA A 54 -8.78 -5.75 0.20
C ALA A 54 -7.79 -4.59 0.19
N ALA A 55 -6.98 -4.45 -0.87
CA ALA A 55 -6.01 -3.38 -0.99
C ALA A 55 -6.14 -2.65 -2.33
N VAL A 56 -5.97 -1.33 -2.30
CA VAL A 56 -5.94 -0.47 -3.48
C VAL A 56 -4.67 0.37 -3.42
N CYS A 57 -4.02 0.52 -4.57
CA CYS A 57 -2.84 1.36 -4.74
C CYS A 57 -3.06 2.32 -5.89
N THR A 58 -2.53 3.54 -5.76
CA THR A 58 -2.53 4.54 -6.83
C THR A 58 -1.20 5.28 -6.85
N ILE A 59 -0.75 5.69 -8.04
CA ILE A 59 0.43 6.57 -8.15
C ILE A 59 0.12 7.93 -7.51
N TYR A 60 1.10 8.47 -6.79
CA TYR A 60 1.01 9.75 -6.08
C TYR A 60 1.99 10.75 -6.69
N GLY A 61 1.52 11.97 -6.97
CA GLY A 61 2.34 13.04 -7.53
C GLY A 61 1.57 13.85 -8.59
N ASN A 62 2.25 14.82 -9.18
CA ASN A 62 1.67 15.65 -10.25
C ASN A 62 1.30 14.79 -11.45
N GLU A 63 0.07 14.89 -11.94
CA GLU A 63 -0.48 14.00 -12.98
C GLU A 63 0.34 14.05 -14.28
N TRP A 64 0.84 15.24 -14.64
CA TRP A 64 1.69 15.43 -15.82
C TRP A 64 3.06 14.76 -15.73
N GLN A 65 3.52 14.42 -14.53
CA GLN A 65 4.81 13.75 -14.29
C GLN A 65 4.65 12.25 -14.07
N SER A 66 3.42 11.77 -13.87
CA SER A 66 3.13 10.39 -13.48
C SER A 66 2.26 9.62 -14.47
N PHE A 67 1.88 10.23 -15.60
CA PHE A 67 1.01 9.60 -16.60
C PHE A 67 1.59 8.32 -17.23
N ASP A 68 2.91 8.17 -17.24
CA ASP A 68 3.64 7.01 -17.75
C ASP A 68 3.96 5.97 -16.65
N LYS A 69 3.51 6.22 -15.42
CA LYS A 69 3.81 5.38 -14.25
C LYS A 69 2.63 4.47 -13.92
N SER A 70 2.95 3.30 -13.38
CA SER A 70 1.94 2.33 -12.93
C SER A 70 2.33 1.70 -11.61
N ILE A 71 1.33 1.18 -10.90
CA ILE A 71 1.50 0.40 -9.68
C ILE A 71 0.64 -0.85 -9.76
N ALA A 72 1.20 -1.99 -9.36
CA ALA A 72 0.52 -3.27 -9.26
C ALA A 72 0.78 -3.91 -7.90
N ILE A 73 -0.23 -4.56 -7.33
CA ILE A 73 -0.06 -5.42 -6.16
C ILE A 73 0.24 -6.82 -6.69
N VAL A 74 1.46 -7.30 -6.48
CA VAL A 74 1.91 -8.62 -6.99
C VAL A 74 1.72 -9.74 -5.96
N GLU A 75 1.58 -9.37 -4.69
CA GLU A 75 1.33 -10.29 -3.59
C GLU A 75 0.56 -9.57 -2.47
N LEU A 76 -0.39 -10.28 -1.84
CA LEU A 76 -1.24 -9.76 -0.79
C LEU A 76 -1.56 -10.89 0.21
N ASP A 77 -1.14 -10.70 1.46
CA ASP A 77 -1.36 -11.61 2.57
C ASP A 77 -2.01 -10.84 3.74
N SER A 78 -2.39 -11.55 4.81
CA SER A 78 -2.91 -10.93 6.02
C SER A 78 -1.87 -10.11 6.79
N ARG A 79 -0.58 -10.35 6.57
CA ARG A 79 0.53 -9.68 7.28
C ARG A 79 1.23 -8.59 6.46
N TYR A 80 1.16 -8.67 5.15
CA TYR A 80 1.85 -7.73 4.27
C TYR A 80 1.23 -7.70 2.88
N PHE A 81 1.70 -6.74 2.07
CA PHE A 81 1.54 -6.80 0.63
C PHE A 81 2.76 -6.23 -0.09
N VAL A 82 2.88 -6.56 -1.37
CA VAL A 82 4.00 -6.18 -2.23
C VAL A 82 3.49 -5.31 -3.37
N PRO A 83 3.56 -3.98 -3.27
CA PRO A 83 3.36 -3.10 -4.41
C PRO A 83 4.64 -3.00 -5.25
N VAL A 84 4.45 -3.06 -6.56
CA VAL A 84 5.49 -2.81 -7.57
C VAL A 84 5.11 -1.58 -8.39
N THR A 85 5.91 -0.53 -8.33
CA THR A 85 5.83 0.64 -9.19
C THR A 85 6.73 0.50 -10.41
N SER A 86 6.31 1.07 -11.54
CA SER A 86 7.04 0.99 -12.80
C SER A 86 6.78 2.19 -13.69
N SER A 87 7.70 2.43 -14.61
CA SER A 87 7.42 3.12 -15.87
C SER A 87 7.13 2.12 -16.99
N MET A 88 6.99 2.59 -18.22
CA MET A 88 6.54 1.76 -19.35
C MET A 88 7.35 0.48 -19.59
N ASP A 89 8.66 0.48 -19.31
CA ASP A 89 9.56 -0.61 -19.70
C ASP A 89 10.23 -1.32 -18.51
N ARG A 90 10.13 -0.78 -17.30
CA ARG A 90 10.85 -1.34 -16.14
C ARG A 90 10.26 -0.92 -14.79
N PRO A 91 10.51 -1.72 -13.73
CA PRO A 91 10.33 -1.26 -12.35
C PRO A 91 11.12 0.02 -12.08
N GLU A 92 10.47 0.99 -11.46
CA GLU A 92 11.04 2.31 -11.15
C GLU A 92 10.41 2.80 -9.86
N ASP A 93 11.21 3.40 -8.99
CA ASP A 93 10.69 3.97 -7.75
C ASP A 93 9.77 5.16 -8.04
N CYS A 94 8.50 5.03 -7.69
CA CYS A 94 7.51 6.09 -7.83
C CYS A 94 6.90 6.38 -6.47
N ALA A 95 6.44 7.61 -6.26
CA ALA A 95 5.59 7.89 -5.12
C ALA A 95 4.21 7.25 -5.35
N PHE A 96 3.61 6.69 -4.29
CA PHE A 96 2.31 6.03 -4.38
C PHE A 96 1.53 6.17 -3.07
N THR A 97 0.22 6.04 -3.16
CA THR A 97 -0.67 5.88 -2.00
C THR A 97 -1.28 4.50 -2.00
N PHE A 98 -1.68 4.03 -0.83
CA PHE A 98 -2.46 2.82 -0.70
C PHE A 98 -3.43 2.90 0.47
N ILE A 99 -4.45 2.04 0.41
CA ILE A 99 -5.29 1.67 1.54
C ILE A 99 -5.54 0.16 1.50
N ALA A 100 -5.39 -0.49 2.64
CA ALA A 100 -5.78 -1.87 2.90
C ALA A 100 -6.91 -1.89 3.93
N PHE A 101 -7.96 -2.66 3.68
CA PHE A 101 -9.15 -2.74 4.50
C PHE A 101 -9.56 -4.20 4.71
N GLY A 102 -9.90 -4.58 5.94
CA GLY A 102 -10.24 -5.96 6.25
C GLY A 102 -10.61 -6.17 7.71
N HIS A 103 -10.98 -7.39 8.04
CA HIS A 103 -11.33 -7.79 9.40
C HIS A 103 -10.11 -7.93 10.31
N ILE A 104 -10.33 -7.67 11.60
CA ILE A 104 -9.38 -7.92 12.69
C ILE A 104 -9.69 -9.27 13.33
#